data_AF-A0A3D4TB31-F1
#
_entry.id   AF-A0A3D4TB31-F1
#
_cell.length_a   1.000
_cell.length_b   1.000
_cell.length_c   1.000
_cell.angle_alpha   90.00
_cell.angle_beta   90.00
_cell.angle_gamma   90.00
#
_symmetry.space_group_name_H-M   'P 1'
#
loop_
_entity.id
_entity.type
_entity.pdbx_description
1 polymer ?
#
loop_
_entity_poly.entity_id
_entity_poly.type
_entity_poly.pdbx_seq_one_letter_code
_entity_poly.pdbx_strand_id
1 'polypeptide(L)'
;MPSAQIIPAAAIDPQKWNTLIDQSNNGLIYAQYHYLNTMADHWEAIVLDDYRAAWPLPWRKKWGIKYYYTPAFIQQLGLIGNFESDDLNTCIQLIKKSVSLADLQLNFSNEVAAILEKKVRTNFVINLNQSFDELLNHCQSGFRSTYQQLLKESSL
;
A
#
# COMPACT_ATOMS: atom_id res chain seq x y z
N MET A 1 11.94 -22.45 3.21
CA MET A 1 10.94 -21.56 2.58
C MET A 1 10.24 -20.79 3.68
N PRO A 2 10.06 -19.48 3.55
CA PRO A 2 9.31 -18.70 4.53
C PRO A 2 7.87 -19.23 4.63
N SER A 3 7.31 -19.24 5.84
CA SER A 3 5.94 -19.72 6.04
C SER A 3 4.97 -18.60 5.70
N ALA A 4 4.34 -18.68 4.52
CA ALA A 4 3.30 -17.74 4.10
C ALA A 4 1.92 -18.36 4.34
N GLN A 5 1.04 -17.65 5.07
CA GLN A 5 -0.30 -18.13 5.39
C GLN A 5 -1.34 -17.05 5.15
N ILE A 6 -2.49 -17.43 4.57
CA ILE A 6 -3.66 -16.57 4.51
C ILE A 6 -4.44 -16.71 5.82
N ILE A 7 -4.59 -15.61 6.56
CA ILE A 7 -5.32 -15.57 7.83
C ILE A 7 -6.46 -14.54 7.77
N PRO A 8 -7.62 -14.82 8.37
CA PRO A 8 -8.73 -13.87 8.42
C PRO A 8 -8.37 -12.65 9.27
N ALA A 9 -9.00 -11.49 9.01
CA ALA A 9 -8.76 -10.26 9.77
C ALA A 9 -8.94 -10.41 11.29
N ALA A 10 -9.82 -11.32 11.72
CA ALA A 10 -10.06 -11.62 13.14
C ALA A 10 -8.91 -12.38 13.83
N ALA A 11 -8.02 -13.02 13.07
CA ALA A 11 -6.85 -13.73 13.60
C ALA A 11 -5.57 -12.87 13.56
N ILE A 12 -5.66 -11.65 13.04
CA ILE A 12 -4.54 -10.71 12.97
C ILE A 12 -4.34 -10.07 14.35
N ASP A 13 -3.09 -10.01 14.79
CA ASP A 13 -2.65 -9.20 15.92
C ASP A 13 -2.55 -7.74 15.44
N PRO A 14 -3.45 -6.84 15.89
CA PRO A 14 -3.49 -5.47 15.36
C PRO A 14 -2.24 -4.67 15.71
N GLN A 15 -1.58 -4.97 16.84
CA GLN A 15 -0.40 -4.24 17.28
C GLN A 15 0.81 -4.62 16.44
N LYS A 16 1.04 -5.93 16.22
CA LYS A 16 2.11 -6.39 15.32
C LYS A 16 1.88 -5.93 13.89
N TRP A 17 0.64 -6.01 13.42
CA TRP A 17 0.24 -5.54 12.10
C TRP A 17 0.57 -4.06 11.90
N ASN A 18 0.06 -3.16 12.76
CA ASN A 18 0.30 -1.73 12.60
C ASN A 18 1.78 -1.39 12.78
N THR A 19 2.50 -2.07 13.68
CA THR A 19 3.95 -1.91 13.84
C THR A 19 4.71 -2.23 12.56
N LEU A 20 4.35 -3.34 11.88
CA LEU A 20 4.90 -3.69 10.58
C LEU A 20 4.63 -2.59 9.55
N ILE A 21 3.39 -2.09 9.45
CA ILE A 21 3.05 -1.02 8.51
C ILE A 21 3.87 0.24 8.81
N ASP A 22 3.91 0.69 10.06
CA ASP A 22 4.59 1.94 10.46
C ASP A 22 6.11 1.90 10.24
N GLN A 23 6.73 0.74 10.41
CA GLN A 23 8.18 0.58 10.27
C GLN A 23 8.63 0.29 8.83
N SER A 24 7.69 0.06 7.91
CA SER A 24 8.00 -0.28 6.53
C SER A 24 8.10 0.96 5.65
N ASN A 25 9.16 1.07 4.85
CA ASN A 25 9.31 2.16 3.86
C ASN A 25 8.17 2.19 2.83
N ASN A 26 7.53 1.06 2.60
CA ASN A 26 6.38 0.92 1.71
C ASN A 26 5.04 0.78 2.46
N GLY A 27 5.04 1.00 3.78
CA GLY A 27 3.85 1.04 4.60
C GLY A 27 3.07 2.32 4.33
N LEU A 28 1.78 2.17 3.99
CA LEU A 28 0.89 3.28 3.72
C LEU A 28 -0.33 3.21 4.62
N ILE A 29 -0.90 4.37 4.93
CA ILE A 29 -2.07 4.50 5.83
C ILE A 29 -3.24 3.59 5.43
N TYR A 30 -3.39 3.31 4.13
CA TYR A 30 -4.44 2.43 3.60
C TYR A 30 -4.39 1.00 4.15
N ALA A 31 -3.20 0.53 4.56
CA ALA A 31 -2.99 -0.82 5.08
C ALA A 31 -3.14 -0.90 6.60
N GLN A 32 -3.38 0.21 7.31
CA GLN A 32 -3.56 0.19 8.76
C GLN A 32 -4.79 -0.63 9.14
N TYR A 33 -4.71 -1.36 10.25
CA TYR A 33 -5.76 -2.31 10.67
C TYR A 33 -7.14 -1.65 10.76
N HIS A 34 -7.22 -0.47 11.40
CA HIS A 34 -8.48 0.26 11.54
C HIS A 34 -8.99 0.81 10.19
N TYR A 35 -8.07 1.25 9.31
CA TYR A 35 -8.42 1.73 7.98
C TYR A 35 -9.05 0.61 7.16
N LEU A 36 -8.44 -0.57 7.14
CA LEU A 36 -8.97 -1.75 6.45
C LEU A 36 -10.33 -2.19 7.01
N ASN A 37 -10.49 -2.22 8.33
CA ASN A 37 -11.78 -2.55 8.96
C ASN A 37 -12.89 -1.54 8.67
N THR A 38 -12.54 -0.30 8.34
CA THR A 38 -13.50 0.76 8.02
C THR A 38 -13.87 0.73 6.54
N MET A 39 -12.88 0.51 5.67
CA MET A 39 -13.02 0.74 4.23
C MET A 39 -13.33 -0.52 3.42
N ALA A 40 -12.98 -1.70 3.93
CA ALA A 40 -13.26 -2.98 3.26
C ALA A 40 -14.47 -3.68 3.88
N ASP A 41 -15.40 -4.16 3.04
CA ASP A 41 -16.52 -4.99 3.50
C ASP A 41 -16.03 -6.22 4.28
N HIS A 42 -15.01 -6.88 3.74
CA HIS A 42 -14.28 -7.98 4.36
C HIS A 42 -12.84 -7.92 3.90
N TRP A 43 -11.93 -8.40 4.73
CA TRP A 43 -10.55 -8.59 4.33
C TRP A 43 -9.91 -9.75 5.10
N GLU A 44 -8.82 -10.24 4.53
CA GLU A 44 -7.90 -11.18 5.13
C GLU A 44 -6.49 -10.76 4.73
N ALA A 45 -5.47 -11.46 5.19
CA ALA A 45 -4.11 -11.11 4.81
C ALA A 45 -3.26 -12.34 4.59
N ILE A 46 -2.29 -12.22 3.70
CA ILE A 46 -1.13 -13.11 3.70
C ILE A 46 -0.16 -12.55 4.75
N VAL A 47 0.25 -13.37 5.70
CA VAL A 47 1.31 -13.04 6.66
C VAL A 47 2.49 -13.98 6.43
N LEU A 48 3.69 -13.40 6.34
CA LEU A 48 4.95 -14.12 6.20
C LEU A 48 5.65 -14.18 7.55
N ASP A 49 5.97 -15.41 7.95
CA ASP A 49 6.66 -15.73 9.20
C ASP A 49 5.92 -15.08 10.40
N ASP A 50 6.58 -14.33 11.28
CA ASP A 50 5.95 -13.57 12.37
C ASP A 50 5.86 -12.07 12.03
N TYR A 51 4.99 -11.71 11.08
CA TYR A 51 4.83 -10.34 10.60
C TYR A 51 6.12 -9.73 10.04
N ARG A 52 7.01 -10.54 9.46
CA ARG A 52 8.18 -10.02 8.71
C ARG A 52 7.72 -9.21 7.50
N ALA A 53 6.67 -9.71 6.83
CA ALA A 53 5.95 -9.02 5.79
C ALA A 53 4.48 -9.47 5.78
N ALA A 54 3.60 -8.63 5.24
CA ALA A 54 2.18 -8.95 5.12
C ALA A 54 1.53 -8.28 3.91
N TRP A 55 0.49 -8.90 3.37
CA TRP A 55 -0.29 -8.38 2.26
C TRP A 55 -1.77 -8.39 2.61
N PRO A 56 -2.41 -7.22 2.83
CA PRO A 56 -3.86 -7.13 3.04
C PRO A 56 -4.62 -7.39 1.74
N LEU A 57 -5.63 -8.25 1.82
CA LEU A 57 -6.45 -8.73 0.72
C LEU A 57 -7.94 -8.48 1.02
N PRO A 58 -8.45 -7.26 0.76
CA PRO A 58 -9.88 -7.00 0.75
C PRO A 58 -10.59 -7.91 -0.24
N TRP A 59 -11.71 -8.49 0.17
CA TRP A 59 -12.47 -9.41 -0.67
C TRP A 59 -13.97 -9.14 -0.62
N ARG A 60 -14.64 -9.53 -1.71
CA ARG A 60 -16.10 -9.56 -1.85
C ARG A 60 -16.52 -10.90 -2.42
N LYS A 61 -17.82 -11.18 -2.36
CA LYS A 61 -18.44 -12.31 -3.05
C LYS A 61 -19.45 -11.80 -4.05
N LYS A 62 -19.40 -12.31 -5.27
CA LYS A 62 -20.42 -12.07 -6.31
C LYS A 62 -20.89 -13.43 -6.81
N TRP A 63 -22.19 -13.70 -6.72
CA TRP A 63 -22.77 -15.02 -7.04
C TRP A 63 -22.10 -16.19 -6.29
N GLY A 64 -21.71 -15.96 -5.03
CA GLY A 64 -21.00 -16.95 -4.20
C GLY A 64 -19.50 -17.09 -4.48
N ILE A 65 -18.98 -16.51 -5.55
CA ILE A 65 -17.56 -16.57 -5.92
C ILE A 65 -16.80 -15.43 -5.21
N LYS A 66 -15.78 -15.80 -4.43
CA LYS A 66 -14.88 -14.86 -3.74
C LYS A 66 -13.87 -14.27 -4.73
N TYR A 67 -13.64 -12.97 -4.65
CA TYR A 67 -12.62 -12.27 -5.42
C TYR A 67 -11.96 -11.17 -4.59
N TYR A 68 -10.70 -10.86 -4.88
CA TYR A 68 -10.01 -9.72 -4.27
C TYR A 68 -10.24 -8.46 -5.09
N TYR A 69 -10.35 -7.33 -4.39
CA TYR A 69 -10.63 -6.04 -4.99
C TYR A 69 -9.88 -4.93 -4.26
N THR A 70 -9.81 -3.75 -4.88
CA THR A 70 -9.34 -2.52 -4.23
C THR A 70 -10.54 -1.70 -3.74
N PRO A 71 -10.72 -1.50 -2.43
CA PRO A 71 -11.80 -0.68 -1.90
C PRO A 71 -11.71 0.79 -2.31
N ALA A 72 -12.84 1.50 -2.20
CA ALA A 72 -12.85 2.95 -2.43
C ALA A 72 -11.90 3.66 -1.45
N PHE A 73 -11.27 4.74 -1.91
CA PHE A 73 -10.30 5.54 -1.14
C PHE A 73 -9.02 4.81 -0.69
N ILE A 74 -8.83 3.56 -1.13
CA ILE A 74 -7.55 2.86 -1.04
C ILE A 74 -6.85 2.97 -2.39
N GLN A 75 -5.70 3.63 -2.42
CA GLN A 75 -4.95 3.81 -3.66
C GLN A 75 -4.14 2.57 -4.04
N GLN A 76 -3.50 1.93 -3.06
CA GLN A 76 -2.62 0.81 -3.31
C GLN A 76 -2.49 -0.05 -2.05
N LEU A 77 -2.45 -1.36 -2.25
CA LEU A 77 -2.13 -2.37 -1.26
C LEU A 77 -1.12 -3.34 -1.88
N GLY A 78 -0.49 -4.15 -1.04
CA GLY A 78 0.65 -4.90 -1.51
C GLY A 78 1.32 -5.68 -0.41
N LEU A 79 2.38 -6.40 -0.76
CA LEU A 79 3.29 -6.96 0.22
C LEU A 79 4.09 -5.82 0.86
N ILE A 80 3.89 -5.63 2.16
CA ILE A 80 4.48 -4.58 2.99
C ILE A 80 5.40 -5.25 4.00
N GLY A 81 6.58 -4.67 4.24
CA GLY A 81 7.57 -5.25 5.16
C GLY A 81 8.92 -5.51 4.54
N ASN A 82 9.67 -6.40 5.19
CA ASN A 82 10.96 -6.85 4.72
C ASN A 82 10.81 -8.16 3.93
N PHE A 83 10.79 -8.05 2.60
CA PHE A 83 10.57 -9.18 1.70
C PHE A 83 11.53 -9.18 0.51
N GLU A 84 11.76 -10.37 -0.04
CA GLU A 84 12.53 -10.58 -1.27
C GLU A 84 11.60 -10.84 -2.47
N SER A 85 12.15 -10.85 -3.69
CA SER A 85 11.37 -11.13 -4.91
C SER A 85 10.64 -12.48 -4.87
N ASP A 86 11.24 -13.48 -4.23
CA ASP A 86 10.65 -14.82 -4.08
C ASP A 86 9.47 -14.86 -3.12
N ASP A 87 9.47 -14.00 -2.08
CA ASP A 87 8.33 -13.81 -1.18
C ASP A 87 7.13 -13.25 -1.95
N LEU A 88 7.38 -12.24 -2.79
CA LEU A 88 6.35 -11.62 -3.62
C LEU A 88 5.74 -12.63 -4.60
N ASN A 89 6.58 -13.42 -5.26
CA ASN A 89 6.13 -14.51 -6.14
C ASN A 89 5.30 -15.55 -5.37
N THR A 90 5.73 -15.93 -4.17
CA THR A 90 5.00 -16.88 -3.30
C THR A 90 3.61 -16.35 -2.95
N CYS A 91 3.51 -15.07 -2.56
CA CYS A 91 2.22 -14.43 -2.27
C CYS A 91 1.28 -14.43 -3.47
N ILE A 92 1.80 -14.14 -4.66
CA ILE A 92 1.00 -14.13 -5.89
C ILE A 92 0.48 -15.53 -6.21
N GLN A 93 1.29 -16.58 -6.01
CA GLN A 93 0.83 -17.95 -6.18
C GLN A 93 -0.25 -18.33 -5.18
N LEU A 94 -0.15 -17.88 -3.92
CA LEU A 94 -1.22 -18.05 -2.93
C LEU A 94 -2.51 -17.34 -3.35
N ILE A 95 -2.41 -16.08 -3.82
CA ILE A 95 -3.56 -15.32 -4.34
C ILE A 95 -4.23 -16.08 -5.48
N LYS A 96 -3.48 -16.48 -6.51
CA LYS A 96 -3.97 -17.23 -7.68
C LYS A 96 -4.65 -18.55 -7.33
N LYS A 97 -4.20 -19.23 -6.26
CA LYS A 97 -4.82 -20.46 -5.77
C LYS A 97 -6.07 -20.22 -4.93
N SER A 98 -6.17 -19.06 -4.28
CA SER A 98 -7.24 -18.75 -3.33
C SER A 98 -8.52 -18.18 -3.96
N VAL A 99 -8.42 -17.51 -5.10
CA VAL A 99 -9.55 -16.87 -5.79
C VAL A 99 -9.43 -16.98 -7.31
N SER A 100 -10.55 -16.97 -8.01
CA SER A 100 -10.58 -16.97 -9.48
C SER A 100 -10.35 -15.59 -10.10
N LEU A 101 -10.49 -14.53 -9.30
CA LEU A 101 -10.31 -13.13 -9.74
C LEU A 101 -9.68 -12.31 -8.62
N ALA A 102 -8.69 -11.49 -9.00
CA ALA A 102 -8.09 -10.48 -8.15
C ALA A 102 -7.84 -9.22 -8.97
N ASP A 103 -8.52 -8.12 -8.61
CA ASP A 103 -8.31 -6.79 -9.20
C ASP A 103 -7.69 -5.87 -8.13
N LEU A 104 -6.36 -5.82 -8.14
CA LEU A 104 -5.56 -5.21 -7.09
C LEU A 104 -4.68 -4.09 -7.65
N GLN A 105 -4.68 -2.95 -6.96
CA GLN A 105 -3.72 -1.87 -7.19
C GLN A 105 -2.49 -2.12 -6.31
N LEU A 106 -1.39 -2.54 -6.95
CA LEU A 106 -0.18 -2.93 -6.24
C LEU A 106 0.55 -1.73 -5.63
N ASN A 107 1.14 -1.95 -4.46
CA ASN A 107 2.02 -0.99 -3.81
C ASN A 107 3.21 -0.65 -4.73
N PHE A 108 3.66 0.61 -4.66
CA PHE A 108 4.73 1.16 -5.49
C PHE A 108 6.04 0.38 -5.41
N SER A 109 6.28 -0.36 -4.33
CA SER A 109 7.47 -1.20 -4.16
C SER A 109 7.27 -2.66 -4.62
N ASN A 110 6.08 -3.05 -5.09
CA ASN A 110 5.78 -4.42 -5.52
C ASN A 110 5.86 -4.54 -7.04
N GLU A 111 7.07 -4.47 -7.57
CA GLU A 111 7.30 -4.72 -8.99
C GLU A 111 7.22 -6.22 -9.31
N VAL A 112 6.31 -6.59 -10.21
CA VAL A 112 6.11 -7.97 -10.59
C VAL A 112 6.24 -8.15 -12.10
N ALA A 113 7.19 -9.00 -12.51
CA ALA A 113 7.34 -9.40 -13.90
C ALA A 113 6.29 -10.44 -14.34
N ALA A 114 5.83 -11.29 -13.41
CA ALA A 114 4.91 -12.40 -13.65
C ALA A 114 3.42 -12.03 -13.82
N ILE A 115 3.06 -10.74 -13.77
CA ILE A 115 1.68 -10.27 -14.02
C ILE A 115 1.59 -9.77 -15.46
N LEU A 116 0.86 -10.52 -16.28
CA LEU A 116 0.75 -10.30 -17.74
C LEU A 116 -0.03 -9.03 -18.08
N GLU A 117 -1.10 -8.74 -17.33
CA GLU A 117 -1.94 -7.56 -17.53
C GLU A 117 -1.70 -6.55 -16.41
N LYS A 118 -0.72 -5.65 -16.61
CA LYS A 118 -0.42 -4.56 -15.68
C LYS A 118 -0.59 -3.20 -16.34
N LYS A 119 -1.23 -2.28 -15.63
CA LYS A 119 -1.30 -0.87 -16.01
C LYS A 119 -0.52 -0.04 -14.99
N VAL A 120 0.63 0.49 -15.41
CA VAL A 120 1.47 1.34 -14.57
C VAL A 120 0.76 2.68 -14.35
N ARG A 121 0.85 3.19 -13.12
CA ARG A 121 0.37 4.53 -12.72
C ARG A 121 1.52 5.29 -12.08
N THR A 122 1.62 6.59 -12.39
CA THR A 122 2.67 7.46 -11.85
C THR A 122 2.15 8.17 -10.61
N ASN A 123 2.90 8.07 -9.51
CA ASN A 123 2.71 8.90 -8.33
C ASN A 123 3.69 10.08 -8.39
N PHE A 124 3.21 11.29 -8.09
CA PHE A 124 4.06 12.46 -7.93
C PHE A 124 4.34 12.64 -6.44
N VAL A 125 5.57 12.37 -6.04
CA VAL A 125 6.01 12.42 -4.64
C VAL A 125 7.03 13.53 -4.47
N ILE A 126 6.94 14.25 -3.35
CA ILE A 126 7.90 15.28 -2.95
C ILE A 126 8.67 14.74 -1.75
N ASN A 127 10.01 14.76 -1.84
CA ASN A 127 10.87 14.41 -0.70
C ASN A 127 10.85 15.56 0.32
N LEU A 128 10.32 15.32 1.51
CA LEU A 128 10.27 16.32 2.58
C LEU A 128 11.48 16.29 3.51
N ASN A 129 12.43 15.36 3.32
CA ASN A 129 13.67 15.27 4.09
C ASN A 129 14.73 16.23 3.55
N GLN A 130 14.36 17.49 3.41
CA GLN A 130 15.21 18.60 2.95
C GLN A 130 14.62 19.91 3.47
N SER A 131 15.38 21.01 3.41
CA SER A 131 14.88 22.31 3.86
C SER A 131 13.75 22.81 2.96
N PHE A 132 12.90 23.70 3.50
CA PHE A 132 11.83 24.32 2.72
C PHE A 132 12.40 25.17 1.57
N ASP A 133 13.54 25.84 1.77
CA ASP A 133 14.19 26.63 0.71
C ASP A 133 14.68 25.75 -0.45
N GLU A 134 15.24 24.57 -0.15
CA GLU A 134 15.60 23.58 -1.18
C GLU A 134 14.37 23.06 -1.91
N LEU A 135 13.27 22.78 -1.22
CA LEU A 135 11.99 22.41 -1.84
C LEU A 135 11.49 23.48 -2.80
N LEU A 136 11.49 24.74 -2.36
CA LEU A 136 11.04 25.88 -3.15
C LEU A 136 11.85 26.03 -4.45
N ASN A 137 13.14 25.71 -4.40
CA ASN A 137 14.03 25.71 -5.57
C ASN A 137 13.73 24.61 -6.60
N HIS A 138 12.88 23.64 -6.29
CA HIS A 138 12.36 22.65 -7.24
C HIS A 138 10.97 23.01 -7.78
N CYS A 139 10.27 23.97 -7.18
CA CYS A 139 8.95 24.42 -7.64
C CYS A 139 9.04 25.25 -8.92
N GLN A 140 7.96 25.32 -9.71
CA GLN A 140 7.89 26.19 -10.88
C GLN A 140 7.98 27.68 -10.49
N SER A 141 8.52 28.51 -11.38
CA SER A 141 8.71 29.96 -11.13
C SER A 141 7.42 30.67 -10.69
N GLY A 142 6.28 30.30 -11.29
CA GLY A 142 4.97 30.85 -10.91
C GLY A 142 4.61 30.59 -9.45
N PHE A 143 4.83 29.37 -8.94
CA PHE A 143 4.59 29.06 -7.53
C PHE A 143 5.51 29.88 -6.61
N ARG A 144 6.79 30.03 -6.96
CA ARG A 144 7.75 30.79 -6.16
C ARG A 144 7.36 32.26 -6.04
N SER A 145 6.92 32.88 -7.14
CA SER A 145 6.46 34.26 -7.15
C SER A 145 5.23 34.47 -6.27
N THR A 146 4.23 33.59 -6.37
CA THR A 146 3.03 33.64 -5.52
C THR A 146 3.37 33.47 -4.05
N TYR A 147 4.25 32.50 -3.72
CA TYR A 147 4.70 32.29 -2.35
C TYR A 147 5.39 33.53 -1.76
N GLN A 148 6.29 34.17 -2.52
CA GLN A 148 6.96 35.40 -2.10
C GLN A 148 6.01 36.59 -1.91
N GLN A 149 4.95 36.68 -2.73
CA GLN A 149 3.93 37.70 -2.58
C GLN A 149 3.16 37.52 -1.27
N LEU A 150 2.69 36.30 -1.00
CA LEU A 150 1.93 35.98 0.21
C LEU A 150 2.73 36.23 1.50
N LEU A 151 4.04 35.92 1.50
CA LEU A 151 4.91 36.23 2.64
C LEU A 151 5.02 37.73 2.96
N LYS A 152 5.04 38.58 1.93
CA LYS A 152 5.07 40.04 2.12
C LYS A 152 3.76 40.55 2.69
N GLU A 153 2.64 40.01 2.23
CA GLU A 153 1.29 40.37 2.68
C GLU A 153 1.02 39.93 4.12
N SER A 154 1.58 38.79 4.57
CA SER A 154 1.43 38.30 5.94
C SER A 154 2.33 38.97 6.98
N SER A 155 3.28 39.80 6.54
CA SER A 155 4.25 40.50 7.39
C SER A 155 3.84 41.95 7.70
N LEU A 156 2.64 42.35 7.25
CA LEU A 156 1.97 43.64 7.51
C LEU A 156 0.88 43.46 8.56
#